data_AF-A0A532AWN7-F1
#
_entry.id   AF-A0A532AWN7-F1
#
_cell.length_a   1.000
_cell.length_b   1.000
_cell.length_c   1.000
_cell.angle_alpha   90.00
_cell.angle_beta   90.00
_cell.angle_gamma   90.00
#
_symmetry.space_group_name_H-M   'P 1'
#
loop_
_entity.id
_entity.type
_entity.pdbx_description
1 polymer ?
#
loop_
_entity_poly.entity_id
_entity_poly.type
_entity_poly.pdbx_seq_one_letter_code
_entity_poly.pdbx_strand_id
1 'polypeptide(L)'
;MDQIKPIAIPTPSFGELGTAAQGSGGTPATGFMDTLQHAISKANDIQLQASQATDALMTGQSQNVHGTMVALQEADISFQLMMQIRNKLVSAYDEIQRMQM
;
A
#
# COMPACT_ATOMS: atom_id res chain seq x y z
N MET A 1 46.20 -12.73 41.95
CA MET A 1 46.14 -11.33 41.50
C MET A 1 45.58 -11.34 40.10
N ASP A 2 44.40 -10.75 40.02
CA ASP A 2 43.54 -10.55 38.86
C ASP A 2 44.23 -9.66 37.81
N GLN A 3 44.24 -10.08 36.54
CA GLN A 3 44.43 -9.15 35.44
C GLN A 3 43.63 -9.63 34.22
N ILE A 4 42.36 -9.27 34.24
CA ILE A 4 41.43 -9.35 33.11
C ILE A 4 41.96 -8.42 32.03
N LYS A 5 42.41 -8.96 30.89
CA LYS A 5 42.83 -8.17 29.74
C LYS A 5 41.58 -7.65 29.02
N PRO A 6 41.42 -6.32 28.85
CA PRO A 6 40.20 -5.75 28.27
C PRO A 6 40.04 -6.14 26.79
N ILE A 7 38.84 -6.59 26.45
CA ILE A 7 38.36 -6.76 25.08
C ILE A 7 38.30 -5.39 24.39
N ALA A 8 39.07 -5.23 23.31
CA ALA A 8 39.06 -4.04 22.48
C ALA A 8 37.78 -4.00 21.64
N ILE A 9 36.94 -3.00 21.88
CA ILE A 9 35.77 -2.71 21.04
C ILE A 9 36.28 -1.95 19.81
N PRO A 10 36.06 -2.44 18.57
CA PRO A 10 36.40 -1.67 17.40
C PRO A 10 35.47 -0.45 17.33
N THR A 11 36.04 0.74 17.44
CA THR A 11 35.37 2.00 17.11
C THR A 11 35.12 2.02 15.59
N PRO A 12 33.87 2.15 15.12
CA PRO A 12 33.63 2.45 13.72
C PRO A 12 34.14 3.86 13.43
N SER A 13 35.14 3.93 12.56
CA SER A 13 35.69 5.16 12.02
C SER A 13 34.67 5.79 11.07
N PHE A 14 34.07 6.91 11.47
CA PHE A 14 33.26 7.73 10.58
C PHE A 14 34.20 8.63 9.76
N GLY A 15 34.71 8.06 8.67
CA GLY A 15 35.42 8.79 7.64
C GLY A 15 34.47 9.72 6.90
N GLU A 16 34.47 10.98 7.31
CA GLU A 16 34.16 12.09 6.44
C GLU A 16 35.16 12.09 5.27
N LEU A 17 34.67 12.15 4.03
CA LEU A 17 35.19 12.96 2.92
C LEU A 17 34.62 12.48 1.58
N GLY A 18 34.06 13.41 0.81
CA GLY A 18 34.20 13.37 -0.65
C GLY A 18 32.91 13.35 -1.45
N THR A 19 32.46 14.55 -1.81
CA THR A 19 31.61 14.81 -2.98
C THR A 19 32.18 14.13 -4.23
N ALA A 20 31.42 13.20 -4.82
CA ALA A 20 31.54 12.83 -6.23
C ALA A 20 30.17 12.42 -6.76
N ALA A 21 29.68 13.16 -7.75
CA ALA A 21 28.48 12.86 -8.50
C ALA A 21 28.61 11.53 -9.24
N GLN A 22 27.61 10.65 -9.09
CA GLN A 22 26.91 9.93 -10.17
C GLN A 22 26.10 8.76 -9.62
N GLY A 23 24.87 8.67 -10.11
CA GLY A 23 23.99 7.55 -9.86
C GLY A 23 22.56 8.02 -9.75
N SER A 24 21.99 8.44 -10.87
CA SER A 24 20.55 8.43 -11.10
C SER A 24 20.04 6.99 -10.99
N GLY A 25 20.05 6.45 -9.77
CA GLY A 25 19.41 5.22 -9.39
C GLY A 25 17.95 5.55 -9.20
N GLY A 26 17.23 5.67 -10.32
CA GLY A 26 15.79 5.53 -10.31
C GLY A 26 15.48 4.16 -9.73
N THR A 27 15.27 4.10 -8.42
CA THR A 27 14.29 3.17 -7.88
C THR A 27 13.06 3.41 -8.74
N PRO A 28 12.52 2.41 -9.47
CA PRO A 28 11.20 2.57 -10.03
C PRO A 28 10.33 2.83 -8.81
N ALA A 29 10.06 4.11 -8.52
CA ALA A 29 8.99 4.48 -7.65
C ALA A 29 7.81 3.79 -8.28
N THR A 30 7.31 2.72 -7.66
CA THR A 30 6.01 2.15 -7.98
C THR A 30 5.10 3.35 -8.08
N GLY A 31 4.79 3.75 -9.33
CA GLY A 31 4.23 5.07 -9.56
C GLY A 31 2.94 5.19 -8.79
N PHE A 32 2.55 6.41 -8.42
CA PHE A 32 1.21 6.63 -7.88
C PHE A 32 0.14 5.97 -8.78
N MET A 33 0.35 5.99 -10.10
CA MET A 33 -0.48 5.30 -11.09
C MET A 33 -0.48 3.77 -10.95
N ASP A 34 0.66 3.15 -10.66
CA ASP A 34 0.77 1.70 -10.45
C ASP A 34 0.06 1.28 -9.16
N THR A 35 0.29 2.02 -8.08
CA THR A 35 -0.40 1.83 -6.80
C THR A 35 -1.92 2.00 -6.95
N LEU A 36 -2.34 3.03 -7.71
CA LEU A 36 -3.75 3.28 -8.01
C LEU A 36 -4.36 2.14 -8.84
N GLN A 37 -3.66 1.67 -9.87
CA GLN A 37 -4.11 0.55 -10.69
C GLN A 37 -4.24 -0.72 -9.84
N HIS A 38 -3.30 -0.96 -8.93
CA HIS A 38 -3.35 -2.08 -8.00
C HIS A 38 -4.53 -1.97 -7.03
N ALA A 39 -4.82 -0.77 -6.50
CA ALA A 39 -5.98 -0.52 -5.65
C ALA A 39 -7.29 -0.74 -6.41
N ILE A 40 -7.35 -0.38 -7.69
CA ILE A 40 -8.51 -0.63 -8.56
C ILE A 40 -8.74 -2.13 -8.74
N SER A 41 -7.71 -2.88 -9.11
CA SER A 41 -7.79 -4.34 -9.21
C SER A 41 -8.19 -4.99 -7.89
N LYS A 42 -7.66 -4.49 -6.77
CA LYS A 42 -7.96 -5.04 -5.45
C LYS A 42 -9.42 -4.86 -5.06
N ALA A 43 -10.05 -3.73 -5.36
CA ALA A 43 -11.47 -3.59 -5.06
C ALA A 43 -12.36 -4.47 -5.95
N ASN A 44 -11.96 -4.74 -7.19
CA ASN A 44 -12.65 -5.71 -8.03
C ASN A 44 -12.59 -7.11 -7.40
N ASP A 45 -11.43 -7.48 -6.88
CA ASP A 45 -11.22 -8.74 -6.16
C ASP A 45 -12.12 -8.84 -4.91
N ILE A 46 -12.15 -7.76 -4.10
CA ILE A 46 -13.02 -7.68 -2.91
C ILE A 46 -14.50 -7.80 -3.29
N GLN A 47 -14.94 -7.18 -4.39
CA GLN A 47 -16.31 -7.30 -4.87
C GLN A 47 -16.67 -8.72 -5.32
N LEU A 48 -15.73 -9.42 -5.99
CA LEU A 48 -15.90 -10.81 -6.37
C LEU A 48 -15.96 -11.72 -5.14
N GLN A 49 -15.08 -11.47 -4.17
CA GLN A 49 -15.01 -12.23 -2.93
C GLN A 49 -16.27 -12.06 -2.07
N ALA A 50 -16.81 -10.85 -1.99
CA ALA A 50 -18.09 -10.57 -1.33
C ALA A 50 -19.26 -11.28 -2.04
N SER A 51 -19.26 -11.32 -3.37
CA SER A 51 -20.27 -12.04 -4.16
C SER A 51 -20.21 -13.55 -3.90
N GLN A 52 -19.01 -14.14 -3.91
CA GLN A 52 -18.82 -15.55 -3.59
C GLN A 52 -19.19 -15.89 -2.14
N ALA A 53 -18.83 -15.04 -1.18
CA ALA A 53 -19.19 -15.24 0.22
C ALA A 53 -20.71 -15.18 0.43
N THR A 54 -21.39 -14.29 -0.28
CA THR A 54 -22.85 -14.17 -0.27
C THR A 54 -23.50 -15.42 -0.86
N ASP A 55 -23.00 -15.91 -2.00
CA ASP A 55 -23.50 -17.12 -2.66
C ASP A 55 -23.27 -18.38 -1.79
N ALA A 56 -22.09 -18.50 -1.18
CA ALA A 56 -21.75 -19.60 -0.26
C ALA A 56 -22.61 -19.61 1.01
N LEU A 57 -23.04 -18.43 1.49
CA LEU A 57 -24.01 -18.31 2.58
C LEU A 57 -25.42 -18.74 2.14
N MET A 58 -25.88 -18.26 0.97
CA MET A 58 -27.22 -18.55 0.45
C MET A 58 -27.40 -20.03 0.09
N THR A 59 -26.35 -20.68 -0.40
CA THR A 59 -26.33 -22.12 -0.74
C THR A 59 -26.15 -23.03 0.47
N GLY A 60 -25.91 -22.47 1.66
CA GLY A 60 -25.68 -23.23 2.89
C GLY A 60 -24.33 -23.95 2.97
N GLN A 61 -23.42 -23.70 2.01
CA GLN A 61 -22.07 -24.26 2.02
C GLN A 61 -21.18 -23.67 3.11
N SER A 62 -21.52 -22.49 3.62
CA SER A 62 -20.76 -21.81 4.67
C SER A 62 -21.66 -21.41 5.84
N GLN A 63 -21.42 -21.99 7.02
CA GLN A 63 -21.99 -21.52 8.29
C GLN A 63 -21.21 -20.30 8.87
N ASN A 64 -20.21 -19.79 8.15
CA ASN A 64 -19.41 -18.63 8.56
C ASN A 64 -20.11 -17.30 8.23
N VAL A 65 -21.27 -17.08 8.85
CA VAL A 65 -21.99 -15.79 8.82
C VAL A 65 -21.06 -14.66 9.27
N HIS A 66 -20.20 -14.93 10.26
CA HIS A 66 -19.23 -13.98 10.77
C HIS A 66 -18.19 -13.57 9.72
N GLY A 67 -17.61 -14.55 8.99
CA GLY A 67 -16.65 -14.27 7.93
C GLY A 67 -17.26 -13.48 6.77
N THR A 68 -18.53 -13.73 6.45
CA THR A 68 -19.21 -12.96 5.40
C THR A 68 -19.55 -11.54 5.86
N MET A 69 -19.97 -11.33 7.11
CA MET A 69 -20.13 -9.97 7.65
C MET A 69 -18.82 -9.18 7.60
N VAL A 70 -17.69 -9.80 7.96
CA VAL A 70 -16.37 -9.15 7.87
C VAL A 70 -16.03 -8.80 6.42
N ALA A 71 -16.22 -9.74 5.49
CA ALA A 71 -16.00 -9.48 4.06
C ALA A 71 -16.89 -8.34 3.52
N LEU A 72 -18.16 -8.29 3.93
CA LEU A 72 -19.07 -7.20 3.56
C LEU A 72 -18.62 -5.85 4.14
N GLN A 73 -18.18 -5.82 5.39
CA GLN A 73 -17.67 -4.61 6.03
C GLN A 73 -16.38 -4.10 5.35
N GLU A 74 -15.48 -5.03 4.99
CA GLU A 74 -14.25 -4.70 4.27
C GLU A 74 -14.54 -4.17 2.86
N ALA A 75 -15.54 -4.76 2.18
CA ALA A 75 -16.01 -4.29 0.87
C ALA A 75 -16.60 -2.88 0.94
N ASP A 76 -17.43 -2.58 1.93
CA ASP A 76 -18.03 -1.25 2.09
C ASP A 76 -16.96 -0.18 2.32
N ILE A 77 -16.02 -0.42 3.24
CA ILE A 77 -14.91 0.51 3.53
C ILE A 77 -14.03 0.72 2.30
N SER A 78 -13.72 -0.36 1.57
CA SER A 78 -12.90 -0.30 0.35
C SER A 78 -13.59 0.48 -0.77
N PHE A 79 -14.92 0.33 -0.91
CA PHE A 79 -15.71 1.08 -1.87
C PHE A 79 -15.77 2.58 -1.54
N GLN A 80 -15.95 2.93 -0.26
CA GLN A 80 -15.91 4.31 0.19
C GLN A 80 -14.57 4.97 -0.12
N LEU A 81 -13.47 4.25 0.13
CA LEU A 81 -12.11 4.72 -0.20
C LEU A 81 -11.95 4.94 -1.72
N MET A 82 -12.44 4.02 -2.55
CA MET A 82 -12.43 4.19 -4.00
C MET A 82 -13.18 5.43 -4.47
N MET A 83 -14.34 5.71 -3.90
CA MET A 83 -15.11 6.91 -4.24
C MET A 83 -14.34 8.19 -3.91
N GLN A 84 -13.62 8.22 -2.78
CA GLN A 84 -12.75 9.34 -2.43
C GLN A 84 -11.58 9.50 -3.41
N ILE A 85 -10.96 8.39 -3.82
CA ILE A 85 -9.88 8.38 -4.81
C ILE A 85 -10.40 8.88 -6.16
N ARG A 86 -11.54 8.38 -6.63
CA ARG A 86 -12.20 8.84 -7.86
C ARG A 86 -12.42 10.36 -7.83
N ASN A 87 -12.99 10.87 -6.75
CA ASN A 87 -13.24 12.31 -6.61
C ASN A 87 -11.93 13.12 -6.63
N LYS A 88 -10.89 12.66 -5.92
CA LYS A 88 -9.57 13.31 -5.94
C LYS A 88 -8.92 13.32 -7.31
N LEU A 89 -9.06 12.25 -8.09
CA LEU A 89 -8.51 12.16 -9.45
C LEU A 89 -9.23 13.11 -10.40
N VAL A 90 -10.57 13.21 -10.30
CA VAL A 90 -11.35 14.18 -11.08
C VAL A 90 -10.94 15.61 -10.73
N SER A 91 -10.80 15.93 -9.44
CA SER A 91 -10.32 17.25 -9.02
C SER A 91 -8.89 17.54 -9.46
N ALA A 92 -7.98 16.55 -9.42
CA ALA A 92 -6.61 16.71 -9.88
C ALA A 92 -6.54 16.97 -11.40
N TYR A 93 -7.41 16.33 -12.19
CA TYR A 93 -7.52 16.61 -13.62
C TYR A 93 -8.02 18.04 -13.89
N ASP A 94 -9.06 18.48 -13.17
CA ASP A 94 -9.60 19.85 -13.27
C ASP A 94 -8.55 20.91 -12.90
N GLU A 95 -7.78 20.69 -11.83
CA GLU A 95 -6.70 21.58 -11.38
C GLU A 95 -5.58 21.72 -12.43
N ILE A 96 -5.16 20.61 -13.06
CA ILE A 96 -4.15 20.65 -14.14
C ILE A 96 -4.67 21.48 -15.32
N GLN A 97 -5.94 21.35 -15.68
CA GLN A 97 -6.54 22.12 -16.77
C GLN A 97 -6.59 23.62 -16.43
N ARG A 98 -6.86 23.97 -15.17
CA ARG A 98 -6.86 25.35 -14.66
C ARG A 98 -5.48 26.00 -14.64
N MET A 99 -4.42 25.22 -14.42
CA MET A 99 -3.04 25.72 -14.44
C MET A 99 -2.50 26.04 -15.84
N GLN A 100 -3.10 25.49 -16.91
CA GLN A 100 -2.63 25.66 -18.30
C GLN A 100 -3.30 26.82 -19.04
N MET A 101 -4.29 27.49 -18.43
CA MET A 101 -5.00 28.64 -19.01
C MET A 101 -4.47 29.96 -18.47
#